data_AF-A0A2E9I230-F1
#
_entry.id   AF-A0A2E9I230-F1
#
_cell.length_a   1.000
_cell.length_b   1.000
_cell.length_c   1.000
_cell.angle_alpha   90.00
_cell.angle_beta   90.00
_cell.angle_gamma   90.00
#
_symmetry.space_group_name_H-M   'P 1'
#
loop_
_entity.id
_entity.type
_entity.pdbx_description
1 polymer ?
#
loop_
_entity_poly.entity_id
_entity_poly.type
_entity_poly.pdbx_seq_one_letter_code
_entity_poly.pdbx_strand_id
1 'polypeptide(L)' 'MAKKRACATDTGLPDISDLHSKALYLSGLMAVLSDFDPHDRRTSNGAAAVVFAAEGLAEDIARDMEALMEARA' A
#
# COMPACT_ATOMS: atom_id res chain seq x y z
N MET A 1 19.90 4.79 -17.18
CA MET A 1 18.93 3.72 -16.85
C MET A 1 17.63 4.38 -16.46
N ALA A 2 16.60 4.26 -17.30
CA ALA A 2 15.30 4.87 -17.05
C ALA A 2 14.59 4.10 -15.92
N LYS A 3 14.23 4.82 -14.84
CA LYS A 3 13.30 4.36 -13.81
C LYS A 3 11.99 3.99 -14.52
N LYS A 4 11.66 2.69 -14.60
CA LYS A 4 10.29 2.26 -14.92
C LYS A 4 9.40 2.74 -13.79
N ARG A 5 8.76 3.88 -14.00
CA ARG A 5 7.61 4.32 -13.22
C ARG A 5 6.48 3.32 -13.52
N ALA A 6 5.67 3.01 -12.51
CA ALA A 6 4.57 2.05 -12.58
C ALA A 6 3.85 2.15 -13.93
N CYS A 7 3.81 1.02 -14.65
CA CYS A 7 3.16 0.96 -15.94
C CYS A 7 1.66 0.86 -15.65
N ALA A 8 0.94 1.98 -15.75
CA ALA A 8 -0.46 1.88 -16.13
C ALA A 8 -0.48 0.97 -17.38
N THR A 9 -1.29 -0.07 -17.35
CA THR A 9 -1.46 -0.90 -18.55
C THR A 9 -1.92 0.01 -19.70
N ASP A 10 -1.64 -0.32 -20.96
CA ASP A 10 -2.00 0.51 -22.14
C ASP A 10 -3.50 0.89 -22.21
N THR A 11 -4.33 0.29 -21.33
CA THR A 11 -5.76 0.54 -21.13
C THR A 11 -6.08 1.63 -20.09
N GLY A 12 -5.08 2.21 -19.42
CA GLY A 12 -5.28 3.19 -18.32
C GLY A 12 -5.72 2.56 -17.00
N LEU A 13 -5.81 1.23 -16.94
CA LEU A 13 -6.22 0.51 -15.74
C LEU A 13 -5.01 0.14 -14.86
N PRO A 14 -5.21 0.06 -13.54
CA PRO A 14 -4.20 -0.44 -12.60
C PRO A 14 -3.74 -1.85 -12.97
N ASP A 15 -2.43 -2.11 -12.85
CA ASP A 15 -1.87 -3.45 -13.04
C ASP A 15 -2.17 -4.33 -11.82
N ILE A 16 -2.80 -5.49 -12.03
CA ILE A 16 -3.11 -6.46 -10.97
C ILE A 16 -1.84 -6.95 -10.27
N SER A 17 -0.71 -7.08 -10.98
CA SER A 17 0.56 -7.46 -10.37
C SER A 17 1.08 -6.39 -9.41
N ASP A 18 0.86 -5.11 -9.73
CA ASP A 18 1.21 -3.99 -8.86
C ASP A 18 0.29 -3.95 -7.64
N LEU A 19 -1.02 -4.15 -7.84
CA LEU A 19 -2.01 -4.26 -6.75
C LEU A 19 -1.67 -5.39 -5.77
N HIS A 20 -1.29 -6.56 -6.28
CA HIS A 20 -0.86 -7.68 -5.45
C HIS A 20 0.40 -7.34 -4.64
N SER A 21 1.37 -6.67 -5.27
CA SER A 21 2.59 -6.22 -4.61
C SER A 21 2.30 -5.22 -3.49
N LYS A 22 1.42 -4.23 -3.75
CA LYS A 22 0.94 -3.27 -2.75
C LYS A 22 0.26 -3.97 -1.57
N ALA A 23 -0.61 -4.95 -1.83
CA ALA A 23 -1.29 -5.71 -0.79
C ALA A 23 -0.31 -6.51 0.10
N LEU A 24 0.71 -7.14 -0.51
CA LEU A 24 1.77 -7.82 0.24
C LEU A 24 2.58 -6.85 1.12
N TYR A 25 2.93 -5.69 0.58
CA TYR A 25 3.63 -4.64 1.35
C TYR A 25 2.78 -4.15 2.53
N LEU A 26 1.49 -3.89 2.32
CA LEU A 26 0.57 -3.49 3.38
C LEU A 26 0.48 -4.56 4.48
N SER A 27 0.39 -5.84 4.11
CA SER A 27 0.42 -6.94 5.07
C SER A 27 1.70 -6.97 5.90
N GLY A 28 2.86 -6.68 5.28
CA GLY A 28 4.14 -6.58 5.99
C GLY A 28 4.18 -5.39 6.97
N LEU A 29 3.66 -4.23 6.58
CA LEU A 29 3.57 -3.05 7.46
C LEU A 29 2.69 -3.35 8.67
N MET A 30 1.55 -4.01 8.47
CA MET A 30 0.67 -4.42 9.57
C MET A 30 1.34 -5.40 10.55
N ALA A 31 2.15 -6.33 10.05
CA ALA A 31 2.90 -7.24 10.91
C ALA A 31 3.94 -6.50 11.77
N VAL A 32 4.63 -5.51 11.20
CA VAL A 32 5.54 -4.64 11.98
C VAL A 32 4.76 -3.86 13.04
N LEU A 33 3.55 -3.39 12.72
CA LEU A 33 2.69 -2.70 13.68
C LEU A 33 2.23 -3.58 14.84
N SER A 34 1.99 -4.87 14.61
CA SER A 34 1.62 -5.80 15.69
C SER A 34 2.77 -6.10 16.65
N ASP A 35 4.02 -5.89 16.23
CA ASP A 35 5.20 -6.15 17.04
C ASP A 35 5.63 -4.95 17.89
N PHE A 36 5.04 -3.76 17.69
CA PHE A 36 5.34 -2.60 18.52
C PHE A 36 4.71 -2.72 19.91
N ASP A 37 5.52 -2.46 20.94
CA ASP A 37 5.02 -2.24 22.30
C ASP A 37 4.38 -0.84 22.37
N PRO A 38 3.05 -0.73 22.61
CA PRO A 38 2.37 0.56 22.71
C PRO A 38 2.86 1.43 23.88
N HIS A 39 3.62 0.85 24.82
CA HIS A 39 4.18 1.56 25.96
C HIS A 39 5.63 2.04 25.73
N ASP A 40 6.29 1.64 24.64
CA ASP A 40 7.64 2.10 24.32
C ASP A 40 7.62 3.47 23.62
N ARG A 41 7.89 4.51 24.43
CA ARG A 41 8.01 5.90 23.95
C ARG A 41 9.16 6.13 22.97
N ARG A 42 10.18 5.27 22.93
CA ARG A 42 11.30 5.42 21.98
C ARG A 42 10.90 5.10 20.56
N THR A 43 9.94 4.19 20.39
CA THR A 43 9.51 3.68 19.09
C THR A 43 8.17 4.24 18.64
N SER A 44 7.45 4.99 19.48
CA SER A 44 6.13 5.56 19.13
C SER A 44 6.12 6.40 17.86
N ASN A 45 7.16 7.21 17.62
CA ASN A 45 7.27 8.00 16.39
C ASN A 45 7.47 7.11 15.15
N GLY A 46 8.20 6.00 15.31
CA GLY A 46 8.38 5.00 14.27
C GLY A 46 7.07 4.27 13.96
N ALA A 47 6.34 3.83 14.99
CA ALA A 47 5.03 3.22 14.84
C ALA A 47 4.05 4.16 14.12
N ALA A 48 3.98 5.44 14.51
CA ALA A 48 3.14 6.43 13.85
C ALA A 48 3.50 6.62 12.37
N ALA A 49 4.79 6.64 12.03
CA ALA A 49 5.23 6.74 10.64
C ALA A 49 4.85 5.49 9.81
N VAL A 50 4.92 4.29 10.41
CA VAL A 50 4.51 3.04 9.76
C VAL A 50 2.99 3.00 9.58
N VAL A 51 2.20 3.46 10.55
CA VAL A 51 0.74 3.59 10.43
C VAL A 51 0.40 4.51 9.26
N PHE A 52 1.00 5.71 9.21
CA PHE A 52 0.76 6.66 8.13
C PHE A 52 1.07 6.06 6.74
N ALA A 53 2.17 5.33 6.62
CA ALA A 53 2.52 4.65 5.37
C ALA A 53 1.53 3.53 5.02
N ALA A 54 1.05 2.78 6.01
CA ALA A 54 0.06 1.72 5.81
C ALA A 54 -1.29 2.29 5.37
N GLU A 55 -1.75 3.38 5.98
CA GLU A 55 -3.00 4.07 5.62
C GLU A 55 -2.94 4.60 4.18
N GLY A 56 -1.86 5.28 3.81
CA GLY A 56 -1.70 5.78 2.43
C GLY A 56 -1.69 4.65 1.40
N LEU A 57 -1.01 3.54 1.71
CA LEU A 57 -0.98 2.37 0.82
C LEU A 57 -2.34 1.67 0.71
N ALA A 58 -3.10 1.60 1.81
CA ALA A 58 -4.45 1.06 1.82
C ALA A 58 -5.40 1.90 0.95
N GLU A 59 -5.28 3.23 1.01
CA GLU A 59 -6.06 4.14 0.17
C GLU A 59 -5.72 3.99 -1.32
N ASP A 60 -4.44 3.86 -1.67
CA ASP A 60 -4.02 3.63 -3.05
C ASP A 60 -4.56 2.29 -3.59
N ILE A 61 -4.53 1.22 -2.77
CA ILE A 61 -5.14 -0.08 -3.11
C ILE A 61 -6.65 0.06 -3.34
N ALA A 62 -7.35 0.78 -2.46
CA ALA A 62 -8.79 0.98 -2.58
C ALA A 62 -9.15 1.71 -3.88
N ARG A 63 -8.43 2.80 -4.20
CA ARG A 63 -8.60 3.55 -5.46
C ARG A 63 -8.34 2.67 -6.69
N ASP A 64 -7.30 1.84 -6.66
CA ASP A 64 -7.00 0.91 -7.76
C ASP A 64 -8.10 -0.15 -7.92
N MET A 65 -8.64 -0.68 -6.81
CA MET A 65 -9.74 -1.64 -6.89
C MET A 65 -11.04 -1.02 -7.41
N GLU A 66 -11.38 0.20 -6.98
CA GLU A 66 -12.55 0.94 -7.48
C GLU A 66 -12.46 1.12 -9.00
N ALA A 67 -11.33 1.58 -9.52
CA ALA A 67 -11.11 1.73 -10.96
C ALA A 67 -11.26 0.40 -11.72
N LEU A 68 -10.76 -0.71 -11.16
CA LEU A 68 -10.90 -2.04 -11.76
C LEU A 68 -12.34 -2.57 -11.71
N MET A 69 -13.11 -2.24 -10.67
CA MET A 69 -14.52 -2.61 -10.56
C MET A 69 -15.38 -1.81 -11.55
N GLU A 70 -15.15 -0.50 -11.66
CA GLU A 70 -15.84 0.37 -12.62
C GLU A 70 -15.59 -0.06 -14.06
N ALA A 71 -14.36 -0.48 -14.39
CA ALA A 71 -14.03 -0.97 -15.73
C ALA A 71 -14.69 -2.31 -16.09
N ARG A 72 -15.22 -3.04 -15.10
CA ARG A 72 -15.93 -4.31 -15.29
C ARG A 72 -17.46 -4.18 -15.30
N ALA A 73 -17.99 -3.02 -14.89
CA ALA A 73 -19.41 -2.71 -14.85
C ALA A 73 -19.93 -2.25 -16.23
#